data_AF-A0A1I5TD37-F1
#
_entry.id   AF-A0A1I5TD37-F1
#
_cell.length_a   1.000
_cell.length_b   1.000
_cell.length_c   1.000
_cell.angle_alpha   90.00
_cell.angle_beta   90.00
_cell.angle_gamma   90.00
#
_symmetry.space_group_name_H-M   'P 1'
#
loop_
_entity.id
_entity.type
_entity.pdbx_description
1 polymer ?
#
loop_
_entity_poly.entity_id
_entity_poly.type
_entity_poly.pdbx_seq_one_letter_code
_entity_poly.pdbx_strand_id
1 'polypeptide(L)'
;MAQDLLETLEANRADCVGMAANMIGVNKRIITFDNEGTYMVMFNPEIVKQSGPYLTEEGCLSLTGTRKTKRFRSIKVRYQNEKFQVRLKTFTGWTAQIIQHEIDHCEGIII
;
A
#
# COMPACT_ATOMS: atom_id res chain seq x y z
N MET A 1 16.52 -1.18 5.93
CA MET A 1 15.40 -1.96 5.35
C MET A 1 14.08 -1.21 5.43
N ALA A 2 13.40 -1.14 6.59
CA ALA A 2 12.18 -0.30 6.71
C ALA A 2 12.54 1.20 6.62
N GLN A 3 13.70 1.58 7.19
CA GLN A 3 14.24 2.94 7.09
C GLN A 3 14.52 3.35 5.64
N ASP A 4 15.18 2.51 4.84
CA ASP A 4 15.53 2.80 3.44
C ASP A 4 14.28 2.98 2.56
N LEU A 5 13.20 2.22 2.85
CA LEU A 5 11.88 2.42 2.22
C LEU A 5 11.29 3.77 2.60
N LEU A 6 11.39 4.14 3.88
CA LEU A 6 10.87 5.39 4.40
C LEU A 6 11.64 6.59 3.83
N GLU A 7 12.96 6.51 3.74
CA GLU A 7 13.83 7.52 3.13
C GLU A 7 13.53 7.71 1.64
N THR A 8 13.29 6.61 0.91
CA THR A 8 12.93 6.69 -0.52
C THR A 8 11.55 7.31 -0.72
N LEU A 9 10.59 6.95 0.15
CA LEU A 9 9.25 7.52 0.15
C LEU A 9 9.28 9.02 0.53
N GLU A 10 10.07 9.40 1.53
CA GLU A 10 10.27 10.80 1.93
C GLU A 10 10.95 11.62 0.82
N ALA A 11 11.95 11.04 0.14
CA ALA A 11 12.62 11.67 -0.99
C ALA A 11 11.68 11.90 -2.19
N ASN A 12 10.63 11.09 -2.34
CA ASN A 12 9.65 11.18 -3.42
C ASN A 12 8.25 11.60 -2.93
N ARG A 13 8.14 12.20 -1.74
CA ARG A 13 6.87 12.58 -1.10
C ARG A 13 5.98 13.50 -1.94
N ALA A 14 6.55 14.19 -2.92
CA ALA A 14 5.83 15.06 -3.84
C ALA A 14 4.94 14.26 -4.81
N ASP A 15 5.35 13.03 -5.15
CA ASP A 15 4.75 12.22 -6.21
C ASP A 15 4.39 10.79 -5.76
N CYS A 16 4.71 10.43 -4.50
CA CYS A 16 4.58 9.09 -3.96
C CYS A 16 3.78 9.06 -2.65
N VAL A 17 2.67 8.31 -2.64
CA VAL A 17 1.79 8.13 -1.46
C VAL A 17 1.87 6.73 -0.84
N GLY A 18 2.62 5.81 -1.46
CA GLY A 18 2.78 4.43 -1.02
C GLY A 18 3.93 3.73 -1.75
N MET A 19 4.60 2.80 -1.06
CA MET A 19 5.63 1.92 -1.63
C MET A 19 5.60 0.53 -0.99
N ALA A 20 5.77 -0.49 -1.81
CA ALA A 20 5.98 -1.86 -1.41
C ALA A 20 7.47 -2.25 -1.48
N ALA A 21 7.93 -3.12 -0.59
CA ALA A 21 9.35 -3.46 -0.47
C ALA A 21 9.93 -4.20 -1.68
N ASN A 22 9.07 -4.81 -2.49
CA ASN A 22 9.45 -5.39 -3.78
C ASN A 22 10.04 -4.32 -4.73
N MET A 23 9.62 -3.05 -4.63
CA MET A 23 10.11 -1.95 -5.47
C MET A 23 11.60 -1.62 -5.22
N ILE A 24 12.13 -1.99 -4.06
CA ILE A 24 13.56 -1.84 -3.73
C ILE A 24 14.31 -3.19 -3.78
N GLY A 25 13.73 -4.19 -4.48
CA GLY A 25 14.35 -5.51 -4.65
C GLY A 25 14.27 -6.43 -3.43
N VAL A 26 13.48 -6.08 -2.41
CA VAL A 26 13.28 -6.90 -1.22
C VAL A 26 12.02 -7.74 -1.39
N ASN A 27 12.18 -9.06 -1.57
CA ASN A 27 11.06 -9.99 -1.67
C ASN A 27 10.43 -10.29 -0.28
N LYS A 28 9.85 -9.27 0.33
CA LYS A 28 9.08 -9.35 1.57
C LYS A 28 7.76 -8.59 1.39
N ARG A 29 6.67 -9.11 1.97
CA ARG A 29 5.37 -8.44 2.00
C ARG A 29 5.41 -7.32 3.03
N ILE A 30 5.99 -6.18 2.67
CA ILE A 30 6.08 -5.00 3.53
C ILE A 30 5.63 -3.82 2.68
N ILE A 31 4.69 -3.04 3.19
CA ILE A 31 4.21 -1.82 2.55
C ILE A 31 4.38 -0.64 3.50
N THR A 32 4.69 0.52 2.94
CA THR A 32 4.65 1.81 3.62
C THR A 32 3.73 2.73 2.84
N PHE A 33 2.95 3.57 3.53
CA PHE A 33 2.06 4.51 2.87
C PHE A 33 1.77 5.73 3.73
N ASP A 34 1.40 6.82 3.08
CA ASP A 34 0.93 8.02 3.78
C ASP A 34 -0.49 7.78 4.34
N ASN A 35 -0.61 7.92 5.65
CA ASN A 35 -1.89 7.88 6.35
C ASN A 35 -2.16 9.27 6.94
N GLU A 36 -2.62 10.19 6.08
CA GLU A 36 -3.04 11.54 6.48
C GLU A 36 -1.87 12.36 7.07
N GLY A 37 -0.70 12.30 6.44
CA GLY A 37 0.51 13.03 6.86
C GLY A 37 1.38 12.28 7.88
N THR A 38 1.04 11.05 8.22
CA THR A 38 1.93 10.14 8.98
C THR A 38 2.17 8.87 8.19
N TYR A 39 3.43 8.52 7.98
CA TYR A 39 3.77 7.26 7.33
C TYR A 39 3.50 6.07 8.24
N MET A 40 2.82 5.05 7.70
CA MET A 40 2.58 3.81 8.41
C MET A 40 3.18 2.64 7.65
N VAL A 41 3.92 1.80 8.38
CA VAL A 41 4.48 0.56 7.86
C VAL A 41 3.62 -0.62 8.29
N MET A 42 3.29 -1.49 7.32
CA MET A 42 2.66 -2.77 7.58
C MET A 42 3.55 -3.91 7.14
N PHE A 43 3.75 -4.87 8.04
CA PHE A 43 4.43 -6.12 7.75
C PHE A 43 3.39 -7.22 7.50
N ASN A 44 3.63 -8.03 6.48
CA ASN A 44 2.76 -9.12 6.03
C ASN A 44 1.27 -8.72 5.94
N PRO A 45 0.93 -7.62 5.23
CA PRO A 45 -0.44 -7.19 5.10
C PRO A 45 -1.27 -8.19 4.27
N GLU A 46 -2.50 -8.41 4.72
CA GLU A 46 -3.49 -9.28 4.07
C GLU A 46 -4.89 -8.68 4.22
N ILE A 47 -5.59 -8.52 3.09
CA ILE A 47 -6.98 -8.07 3.06
C ILE A 47 -7.88 -9.26 3.44
N VAL A 48 -8.48 -9.21 4.63
CA VAL A 48 -9.36 -10.29 5.12
C VAL A 48 -10.84 -10.02 4.84
N LYS A 49 -11.22 -8.77 4.56
CA LYS A 49 -12.57 -8.39 4.09
C LYS A 49 -12.48 -7.15 3.19
N GLN A 50 -13.39 -7.06 2.23
CA GLN A 50 -13.50 -5.92 1.33
C GLN A 50 -14.96 -5.65 0.97
N SER A 51 -15.37 -4.38 0.84
CA SER A 51 -16.73 -3.99 0.51
C SER A 51 -16.81 -2.67 -0.26
N GLY A 52 -17.92 -2.48 -0.98
CA GLY A 52 -18.16 -1.30 -1.83
C GLY A 52 -17.23 -1.24 -3.04
N PRO A 53 -17.32 -2.18 -3.99
CA PRO A 53 -16.50 -2.15 -5.20
C PRO A 53 -16.79 -0.90 -6.03
N TYR A 54 -15.76 -0.31 -6.61
CA TYR A 54 -15.84 0.81 -7.55
C TYR A 54 -14.72 0.71 -8.59
N LEU A 55 -14.94 1.37 -9.73
CA LEU A 55 -13.91 1.54 -10.75
C LEU A 55 -13.20 2.87 -10.50
N THR A 56 -11.88 2.86 -10.61
CA THR A 56 -11.03 4.03 -10.44
C THR A 56 -9.90 3.99 -11.46
N GLU A 57 -9.18 5.10 -11.59
CA GLU A 57 -7.96 5.18 -12.38
C GLU A 57 -6.79 5.45 -11.46
N GLU A 58 -5.72 4.66 -11.61
CA GLU A 58 -4.51 4.75 -10.80
C GLU A 58 -3.29 4.94 -11.72
N GLY A 59 -2.35 5.76 -11.27
CA GLY A 59 -0.99 5.81 -11.80
C GLY A 59 -0.04 5.01 -10.89
N CYS A 60 1.08 4.55 -11.43
CA CYS A 60 2.14 3.91 -10.66
C CYS A 60 3.48 4.53 -11.08
N LEU A 61 4.39 4.78 -10.14
CA LEU A 61 5.71 5.35 -10.46
C LEU A 61 6.53 4.47 -11.42
N SER A 62 6.22 3.17 -11.50
CA SER A 62 6.87 2.23 -12.42
C SER A 62 6.32 2.30 -13.85
N LEU A 63 5.22 3.02 -14.11
CA LEU A 63 4.52 3.03 -15.40
C LEU A 63 4.06 4.43 -15.81
N THR A 64 4.20 4.75 -17.09
CA THR A 64 3.69 6.02 -17.65
C THR A 64 2.19 5.90 -17.94
N GLY A 65 1.37 6.81 -17.37
CA GLY A 65 -0.08 6.90 -17.63
C GLY A 65 -0.95 6.39 -16.48
N THR A 66 -2.28 6.46 -16.67
CA THR A 66 -3.28 5.93 -15.72
C THR A 66 -3.94 4.68 -16.29
N ARG A 67 -4.34 3.77 -15.40
CA ARG A 67 -5.04 2.54 -15.78
C ARG A 67 -6.28 2.33 -14.94
N LYS A 68 -7.34 1.83 -15.59
CA LYS A 68 -8.59 1.51 -14.92
C LYS A 68 -8.41 0.25 -14.08
N THR A 69 -8.71 0.35 -12.80
CA THR A 69 -8.66 -0.79 -11.87
C THR A 69 -9.90 -0.81 -10.98
N LYS A 70 -10.19 -1.98 -10.42
CA LYS A 70 -11.29 -2.19 -9.49
C LYS A 70 -10.76 -2.14 -8.07
N ARG A 71 -11.36 -1.28 -7.25
CA ARG A 71 -11.01 -1.09 -5.84
C ARG A 71 -12.23 -1.22 -4.95
N PHE A 72 -12.00 -1.38 -3.66
CA PHE A 72 -13.03 -1.48 -2.63
C PHE A 72 -12.95 -0.27 -1.70
N ARG A 73 -14.08 0.37 -1.44
CA ARG A 73 -14.18 1.57 -0.60
C ARG A 73 -13.81 1.32 0.85
N SER A 74 -13.98 0.08 1.32
CA SER A 74 -13.63 -0.33 2.67
C SER A 74 -12.92 -1.68 2.63
N ILE A 75 -11.79 -1.77 3.32
CA ILE A 75 -11.01 -3.00 3.45
C ILE A 75 -10.69 -3.24 4.92
N LYS A 76 -10.69 -4.51 5.34
CA LYS A 76 -10.20 -4.94 6.64
C LYS A 76 -8.88 -5.65 6.42
N VAL A 77 -7.82 -5.13 7.00
CA VAL A 77 -6.45 -5.60 6.78
C VAL A 77 -5.90 -6.18 8.07
N ARG A 78 -5.42 -7.42 7.97
CA ARG A 78 -4.58 -8.06 8.99
C ARG A 78 -3.13 -7.77 8.64
N TYR A 79 -2.36 -7.26 9.59
CA TYR A 79 -0.94 -6.94 9.38
C TYR A 79 -0.19 -7.02 10.71
N GLN A 80 1.14 -6.99 10.65
CA GLN A 80 2.01 -6.83 11.82
C GLN A 80 2.56 -5.40 11.86
N ASN A 81 2.67 -4.81 13.06
CA ASN A 81 3.35 -3.53 13.26
C ASN A 81 4.87 -3.70 13.43
N GLU A 82 5.60 -2.60 13.68
CA GLU A 82 7.06 -2.59 13.90
C GLU A 82 7.52 -3.46 15.08
N LYS A 83 6.62 -3.74 16.03
CA LYS A 83 6.85 -4.66 17.16
C LYS A 83 6.44 -6.10 16.84
N PHE A 84 6.18 -6.41 15.56
CA PHE A 84 5.67 -7.69 15.05
C PHE A 84 4.34 -8.15 15.66
N GLN A 85 3.58 -7.24 16.28
CA GLN A 85 2.28 -7.55 16.86
C GLN A 85 1.22 -7.57 15.76
N VAL A 86 0.41 -8.63 15.74
CA VAL A 86 -0.73 -8.74 14.81
C VAL A 86 -1.77 -7.68 15.16
N ARG A 87 -2.14 -6.90 14.15
CA ARG A 87 -3.17 -5.87 14.16
C ARG A 87 -4.20 -6.19 13.10
N LEU A 88 -5.43 -5.76 13.37
CA LEU A 88 -6.55 -5.90 12.47
C LEU A 88 -7.28 -4.56 12.44
N LYS A 89 -7.23 -3.86 11.31
CA LYS A 89 -7.79 -2.52 11.18
C LYS A 89 -8.59 -2.40 9.90
N THR A 90 -9.69 -1.65 9.97
CA THR A 90 -10.47 -1.29 8.79
C THR A 90 -9.97 0.05 8.26
N PHE A 91 -9.74 0.11 6.95
CA PHE A 91 -9.36 1.31 6.21
C PHE A 91 -10.46 1.62 5.20
N THR A 92 -10.67 2.90 4.92
CA THR A 92 -11.71 3.37 4.00
C THR A 92 -11.19 4.49 3.11
N GLY A 93 -11.89 4.72 1.99
CA GLY A 93 -11.61 5.84 1.10
C GLY A 93 -10.23 5.76 0.46
N TRP A 94 -9.53 6.89 0.42
CA TRP A 94 -8.23 7.02 -0.25
C TRP A 94 -7.17 6.08 0.33
N THR A 95 -7.04 6.00 1.65
CA THR A 95 -6.09 5.10 2.31
C THR A 95 -6.35 3.64 1.98
N ALA A 96 -7.63 3.23 1.89
CA ALA A 96 -7.96 1.88 1.46
C ALA A 96 -7.49 1.60 0.03
N GLN A 97 -7.63 2.58 -0.86
CA GLN A 97 -7.18 2.46 -2.25
C GLN A 97 -5.66 2.29 -2.33
N ILE A 98 -4.89 3.12 -1.61
CA ILE A 98 -3.43 3.02 -1.56
C ILE A 98 -3.00 1.65 -1.03
N ILE A 99 -3.58 1.19 0.08
CA ILE A 99 -3.20 -0.11 0.66
C ILE A 99 -3.47 -1.26 -0.32
N GLN A 100 -4.60 -1.24 -1.05
CA GLN A 100 -4.90 -2.24 -2.07
C GLN A 100 -3.83 -2.24 -3.17
N HIS A 101 -3.43 -1.06 -3.65
CA HIS A 101 -2.38 -0.91 -4.65
C HIS A 101 -1.04 -1.47 -4.18
N GLU A 102 -0.60 -1.12 -2.96
CA GLU A 102 0.69 -1.60 -2.44
C GLU A 102 0.70 -3.11 -2.12
N ILE A 103 -0.45 -3.66 -1.71
CA ILE A 103 -0.60 -5.11 -1.52
C ILE A 103 -0.53 -5.84 -2.87
N ASP A 104 -1.16 -5.32 -3.92
CA ASP A 104 -1.07 -5.90 -5.27
C ASP A 104 0.39 -5.98 -5.73
N HIS A 105 1.19 -4.94 -5.50
CA HIS A 105 2.63 -4.95 -5.78
C HIS A 105 3.34 -6.09 -5.05
N CYS A 106 3.03 -6.32 -3.77
CA CYS A 106 3.60 -7.44 -3.00
C CYS A 106 3.25 -8.82 -3.59
N GLU A 107 2.19 -8.93 -4.39
CA GLU A 107 1.77 -10.16 -5.07
C GLU A 107 2.26 -10.22 -6.52
N GLY A 108 3.06 -9.26 -6.96
CA GLY A 108 3.54 -9.15 -8.34
C GLY A 108 2.45 -8.71 -9.32
N ILE A 109 1.31 -8.22 -8.81
CA ILE A 109 0.22 -7.68 -9.60
C ILE A 109 0.53 -6.20 -9.82
N ILE A 110 0.88 -5.85 -11.05
CA ILE A 110 1.09 -4.48 -11.49
C ILE A 110 -0.13 -4.09 -12.32
N ILE A 111 -0.76 -2.96 -11.98
CA ILE A 111 -1.85 -2.36 -12.77
C ILE A 111 -1.38 -1.97 -14.17
#